data_AF-A0A2V5UYS8-F1
#
_entry.id   AF-A0A2V5UYS8-F1
#
_cell.length_a   1.000
_cell.length_b   1.000
_cell.length_c   1.000
_cell.angle_alpha   90.00
_cell.angle_beta   90.00
_cell.angle_gamma   90.00
#
_symmetry.space_group_name_H-M   'P 1'
#
loop_
_entity.id
_entity.type
_entity.pdbx_description
1 polymer ?
#
loop_
_entity_poly.entity_id
_entity_poly.type
_entity_poly.pdbx_seq_one_letter_code
_entity_poly.pdbx_strand_id
1 'polypeptide(L)'
;DAASFRAMKLSPEAALASCIGEQPMVLERMSRAERVSPVYSAGDYSYRNTKFFGDRWLLAGDAAGFIDPVFSSGVFLAVMSGEKAADALNEVLRNETHRRRVFKNYSRYLNRVMDIYLTIVNSWYRRSKEFIEVFLNPTDTMQIAAAVNAVLAGNDGKSFQIKWRMWLFYFFVNAQRFLPLSPRLSLVPNKETSPSPAEPIGAIQ
;
A
#
# COMPACT_ATOMS: atom_id res chain seq x y z
N ASP A 1 -8.45 5.11 11.31
CA ASP A 1 -8.69 3.65 11.23
C ASP A 1 -10.14 3.35 11.60
N ALA A 2 -10.55 2.08 11.73
CA ALA A 2 -11.92 1.69 12.08
C ALA A 2 -12.37 2.22 13.46
N ALA A 3 -11.44 2.40 14.40
CA ALA A 3 -11.76 3.01 15.70
C ALA A 3 -12.03 4.51 15.54
N SER A 4 -11.24 5.22 14.72
CA SER A 4 -11.48 6.63 14.39
C SER A 4 -12.85 6.83 13.73
N PHE A 5 -13.21 5.98 12.76
CA PHE A 5 -14.51 6.05 12.10
C PHE A 5 -15.67 5.82 13.07
N ARG A 6 -15.58 4.79 13.93
CA ARG A 6 -16.59 4.55 14.98
C ARG A 6 -16.71 5.70 15.95
N ALA A 7 -15.60 6.37 16.29
CA ALA A 7 -15.60 7.53 17.18
C ALA A 7 -16.31 8.75 16.59
N MET A 8 -16.34 8.89 15.25
CA MET A 8 -17.08 9.98 14.59
C MET A 8 -18.59 9.89 14.82
N LYS A 9 -19.15 8.69 15.03
CA LYS A 9 -20.60 8.46 15.18
C LYS A 9 -21.42 9.05 14.02
N LEU A 10 -20.83 9.07 12.82
CA LEU A 10 -21.44 9.56 11.59
C LEU A 10 -21.83 8.39 10.69
N SER A 11 -22.79 8.60 9.79
CA SER A 11 -22.99 7.70 8.65
C SER A 11 -21.74 7.69 7.76
N PRO A 12 -21.48 6.63 6.97
CA PRO A 12 -20.34 6.60 6.04
C PRO A 12 -20.30 7.82 5.12
N GLU A 13 -21.47 8.27 4.67
CA GLU A 13 -21.61 9.46 3.82
C GLU A 13 -21.23 10.75 4.54
N ALA A 14 -21.73 10.96 5.76
CA ALA A 14 -21.40 12.16 6.53
C ALA A 14 -19.92 12.18 6.96
N ALA A 15 -19.35 11.01 7.29
CA ALA A 15 -17.94 10.88 7.59
C ALA A 15 -17.06 11.21 6.38
N LEU A 16 -17.41 10.69 5.19
CA LEU A 16 -16.71 11.01 3.94
C LEU A 16 -16.73 12.52 3.67
N ALA A 17 -17.90 13.15 3.78
CA ALA A 17 -18.04 14.60 3.60
C ALA A 17 -17.20 15.40 4.60
N SER A 18 -17.18 14.99 5.88
CA SER A 18 -16.34 15.60 6.91
C SER A 18 -14.85 15.51 6.57
N CYS A 19 -14.36 14.32 6.20
CA CYS A 19 -12.96 14.12 5.84
C CYS A 19 -12.55 14.90 4.58
N ILE A 20 -13.44 15.03 3.58
CA ILE A 20 -13.21 15.88 2.40
C ILE A 20 -13.07 17.34 2.83
N GLY A 21 -13.94 17.82 3.71
CA GLY A 21 -13.92 19.21 4.21
C GLY A 21 -12.69 19.56 5.05
N GLU A 22 -12.04 18.58 5.68
CA GLU A 22 -10.80 18.78 6.44
C GLU A 22 -9.57 19.04 5.55
N GLN A 23 -9.63 18.67 4.27
CA GLN A 23 -8.51 18.73 3.33
C GLN A 23 -8.79 19.74 2.21
N PRO A 24 -8.26 20.99 2.28
CA PRO A 24 -8.57 22.05 1.31
C PRO A 24 -8.40 21.65 -0.15
N MET A 25 -7.30 20.96 -0.48
CA MET A 25 -7.03 20.50 -1.85
C MET A 25 -8.04 19.45 -2.35
N VAL A 26 -8.55 18.61 -1.45
CA VAL A 26 -9.56 17.60 -1.81
C VAL A 26 -10.92 18.28 -1.96
N LEU A 27 -11.28 19.16 -1.03
CA LEU A 27 -12.52 19.94 -1.08
C LEU A 27 -12.64 20.74 -2.38
N GLU A 28 -11.57 21.44 -2.77
CA GLU A 28 -11.52 22.20 -4.02
C GLU A 28 -11.77 21.30 -5.24
N ARG A 29 -11.06 20.16 -5.32
CA ARG A 29 -11.21 19.19 -6.42
C ARG A 29 -12.61 18.57 -6.47
N MET A 30 -13.26 18.39 -5.33
CA MET A 30 -14.60 17.81 -5.24
C MET A 30 -15.73 18.83 -5.43
N SER A 31 -15.44 20.14 -5.48
CA SER A 31 -16.46 21.21 -5.52
C SER A 31 -17.44 21.14 -6.69
N ARG A 32 -17.03 20.55 -7.82
CA ARG A 32 -17.86 20.34 -9.02
C ARG A 32 -18.13 18.86 -9.31
N ALA A 33 -17.78 17.95 -8.38
CA ALA A 33 -17.96 16.52 -8.58
C ALA A 33 -19.41 16.12 -8.25
N GLU A 34 -20.00 15.28 -9.10
CA GLU A 34 -21.29 14.63 -8.82
C GLU A 34 -21.03 13.22 -8.28
N ARG A 35 -21.70 12.88 -7.18
CA ARG A 35 -21.63 11.54 -6.61
C ARG A 35 -22.53 10.59 -7.40
N VAL A 36 -21.92 9.65 -8.13
CA VAL A 36 -22.62 8.69 -9.00
C VAL A 36 -22.99 7.36 -8.32
N SER A 37 -22.60 7.15 -7.06
CA SER A 37 -22.87 5.91 -6.32
C SER A 37 -23.04 6.13 -4.82
N PRO A 38 -23.69 5.20 -4.08
CA PRO A 38 -23.70 5.22 -2.62
C PRO A 38 -22.29 5.15 -2.02
N VAL A 39 -22.14 5.66 -0.80
CA VAL A 39 -20.88 5.53 -0.05
C VAL A 39 -20.85 4.17 0.63
N TYR A 40 -19.80 3.40 0.34
CA TYR A 40 -19.56 2.10 0.96
C TYR A 40 -18.48 2.23 2.04
N SER A 41 -18.65 1.50 3.14
CA SER A 41 -17.64 1.37 4.18
C SER A 41 -17.12 -0.06 4.23
N ALA A 42 -15.81 -0.23 4.13
CA ALA A 42 -15.12 -1.49 4.39
C ALA A 42 -14.22 -1.33 5.62
N GLY A 43 -14.26 -2.29 6.54
CA GLY A 43 -13.45 -2.32 7.75
C GLY A 43 -12.76 -3.67 7.92
N ASP A 44 -11.82 -3.73 8.86
CA ASP A 44 -11.12 -4.97 9.28
C ASP A 44 -10.53 -5.79 8.12
N TYR A 45 -10.10 -5.10 7.07
CA TYR A 45 -9.65 -5.73 5.82
C TYR A 45 -8.21 -6.23 5.88
N SER A 46 -7.35 -5.75 6.78
CA SER A 46 -5.96 -6.22 6.86
C SER A 46 -5.85 -7.53 7.65
N TYR A 47 -5.55 -8.64 6.97
CA TYR A 47 -5.37 -9.96 7.59
C TYR A 47 -4.38 -10.84 6.81
N ARG A 48 -3.90 -11.90 7.46
CA ARG A 48 -3.07 -12.92 6.84
C ARG A 48 -3.45 -14.29 7.39
N ASN A 49 -3.73 -15.24 6.50
CA ASN A 49 -3.99 -16.61 6.93
C ASN A 49 -2.72 -17.27 7.47
N THR A 50 -2.86 -18.11 8.50
CA THR A 50 -1.74 -18.85 9.10
C THR A 50 -1.25 -20.01 8.23
N LYS A 51 -2.11 -20.50 7.32
CA LYS A 51 -1.80 -21.55 6.34
C LYS A 51 -2.26 -21.11 4.96
N PHE A 52 -1.41 -21.31 3.95
CA PHE A 52 -1.73 -21.01 2.55
C PHE A 52 -2.02 -22.25 1.71
N PHE A 53 -1.93 -23.45 2.29
CA PHE A 53 -2.20 -24.70 1.61
C PHE A 53 -2.61 -25.81 2.58
N GLY A 54 -3.22 -26.85 2.03
CA GLY A 54 -3.51 -28.12 2.70
C GLY A 54 -3.42 -29.30 1.73
N ASP A 55 -4.09 -30.42 2.03
CA ASP A 55 -3.98 -31.65 1.25
C ASP A 55 -4.36 -31.47 -0.23
N ARG A 56 -5.40 -30.68 -0.50
CA ARG A 56 -5.94 -30.47 -1.86
C ARG A 56 -6.42 -29.04 -2.11
N TRP A 57 -5.83 -28.07 -1.42
CA TRP A 57 -6.19 -26.66 -1.57
C TRP A 57 -4.97 -25.74 -1.42
N LEU A 58 -5.07 -24.58 -2.06
CA LEU A 58 -4.15 -23.43 -1.97
C LEU A 58 -5.00 -22.16 -1.82
N LEU A 59 -4.47 -21.15 -1.14
CA LEU A 59 -5.05 -19.81 -1.09
C LEU A 59 -4.26 -18.86 -1.97
N ALA A 60 -4.95 -18.01 -2.71
CA ALA A 60 -4.38 -16.96 -3.56
C ALA A 60 -5.20 -15.66 -3.41
N GLY A 61 -4.58 -14.53 -3.76
CA GLY A 61 -5.12 -13.19 -3.57
C GLY A 61 -5.59 -12.95 -2.15
N ASP A 62 -6.69 -12.23 -2.03
CA ASP A 62 -7.29 -11.86 -0.75
C ASP A 62 -7.63 -13.09 0.09
N ALA A 63 -7.93 -14.24 -0.51
CA ALA A 63 -8.15 -15.47 0.24
C ALA A 63 -6.90 -15.91 1.03
N ALA A 64 -5.68 -15.57 0.59
CA ALA A 64 -4.45 -15.82 1.35
C ALA A 64 -4.19 -14.74 2.40
N GLY A 65 -4.48 -13.48 2.08
CA GLY A 65 -4.32 -12.35 2.96
C GLY A 65 -4.49 -11.03 2.21
N PHE A 66 -4.83 -9.99 2.95
CA PHE A 66 -5.02 -8.64 2.43
C PHE A 66 -4.21 -7.65 3.25
N ILE A 67 -3.60 -6.69 2.56
CA ILE A 67 -2.77 -5.64 3.14
C ILE A 67 -3.41 -4.30 2.76
N ASP A 68 -3.34 -3.32 3.66
CA ASP A 68 -3.91 -1.99 3.44
C ASP A 68 -3.57 -1.39 2.06
N PRO A 69 -4.56 -0.81 1.35
CA PRO A 69 -4.42 -0.39 -0.04
C PRO A 69 -3.63 0.93 -0.24
N VAL A 70 -2.97 1.48 0.80
CA VAL A 70 -2.18 2.72 0.69
C VAL A 70 -1.18 2.73 -0.48
N PHE A 71 -0.65 1.57 -0.86
CA PHE A 71 0.27 1.41 -2.00
C PHE A 71 -0.33 0.67 -3.20
N SER A 72 -1.65 0.45 -3.22
CA SER A 72 -2.38 -0.19 -4.34
C SER A 72 -1.83 -1.56 -4.77
N SER A 73 -1.26 -2.34 -3.85
CA SER A 73 -0.60 -3.62 -4.17
C SER A 73 -1.55 -4.82 -4.26
N GLY A 74 -2.83 -4.67 -3.89
CA GLY A 74 -3.77 -5.79 -3.79
C GLY A 74 -3.97 -6.56 -5.11
N VAL A 75 -4.21 -5.86 -6.22
CA VAL A 75 -4.39 -6.50 -7.53
C VAL A 75 -3.12 -7.20 -7.99
N PHE A 76 -1.95 -6.58 -7.77
CA PHE A 76 -0.67 -7.21 -8.07
C PHE A 76 -0.51 -8.52 -7.27
N LEU A 77 -0.75 -8.50 -5.95
CA LEU A 77 -0.67 -9.68 -5.10
C LEU A 77 -1.65 -10.77 -5.53
N ALA A 78 -2.87 -10.40 -5.94
CA ALA A 78 -3.88 -11.34 -6.43
C ALA A 78 -3.44 -12.04 -7.72
N VAL A 79 -3.01 -11.27 -8.73
CA VAL A 79 -2.56 -11.83 -10.01
C VAL A 79 -1.30 -12.68 -9.83
N MET A 80 -0.29 -12.16 -9.13
CA MET A 80 0.98 -12.85 -8.90
C MET A 80 0.79 -14.16 -8.13
N SER A 81 -0.02 -14.16 -7.06
CA SER A 81 -0.28 -15.38 -6.30
C SER A 81 -1.15 -16.37 -7.06
N GLY A 82 -2.12 -15.88 -7.88
CA GLY A 82 -2.91 -16.72 -8.76
C GLY A 82 -2.06 -17.46 -9.80
N GLU A 83 -1.14 -16.76 -10.46
CA GLU A 83 -0.17 -17.34 -11.40
C GLU A 83 0.68 -18.42 -10.71
N LYS A 84 1.24 -18.11 -9.54
CA LYS A 84 2.12 -19.05 -8.82
C LYS A 84 1.36 -20.23 -8.22
N ALA A 85 0.10 -20.06 -7.86
CA ALA A 85 -0.78 -21.15 -7.48
C ALA A 85 -1.08 -22.06 -8.67
N ALA A 86 -1.32 -21.50 -9.86
CA ALA A 86 -1.51 -22.26 -11.09
C ALA A 86 -0.26 -23.07 -11.47
N ASP A 87 0.93 -22.47 -11.42
CA ASP A 87 2.21 -23.17 -11.61
C ASP A 87 2.36 -24.36 -10.64
N ALA A 88 2.09 -24.11 -9.36
CA ALA A 88 2.17 -25.12 -8.31
C ALA A 88 1.18 -26.27 -8.53
N LEU A 89 -0.07 -25.97 -8.88
CA LEU A 89 -1.10 -26.97 -9.17
C LEU A 89 -0.74 -27.78 -10.41
N ASN A 90 -0.26 -27.15 -11.46
CA ASN A 90 0.14 -27.81 -12.70
C ASN A 90 1.29 -28.81 -12.48
N GLU A 91 2.24 -28.53 -11.58
CA GLU A 91 3.27 -29.50 -11.20
C GLU A 91 2.69 -30.68 -10.41
N VAL A 92 1.81 -30.40 -9.45
CA VAL A 92 1.20 -31.43 -8.59
C VAL A 92 0.24 -32.35 -9.35
N LEU A 93 -0.51 -31.82 -10.32
CA LEU A 93 -1.40 -32.60 -11.17
C LEU A 93 -0.64 -33.58 -12.07
N ARG A 94 0.62 -33.29 -12.42
CA ARG A 94 1.49 -34.22 -13.15
C ARG A 94 2.10 -35.30 -12.26
N ASN A 95 2.43 -34.95 -11.01
CA ASN A 95 2.97 -35.90 -10.04
C ASN A 95 2.60 -35.51 -8.60
N GLU A 96 1.63 -36.24 -8.02
CA GLU A 96 1.11 -35.95 -6.68
C GLU A 96 2.17 -36.09 -5.58
N THR A 97 3.24 -36.86 -5.81
CA THR A 97 4.36 -36.99 -4.84
C THR A 97 5.09 -35.67 -4.59
N HIS A 98 5.01 -34.71 -5.53
CA HIS A 98 5.66 -33.40 -5.40
C HIS A 98 4.87 -32.42 -4.51
N ARG A 99 3.59 -32.70 -4.24
CA ARG A 99 2.64 -31.80 -3.56
C ARG A 99 3.19 -31.11 -2.33
N ARG A 100 3.72 -31.88 -1.38
CA ARG A 100 4.23 -31.33 -0.11
C ARG A 100 5.36 -30.33 -0.35
N ARG A 101 6.29 -30.64 -1.26
CA ARG A 101 7.43 -29.77 -1.58
C ARG A 101 6.96 -28.49 -2.29
N VAL A 102 6.13 -28.64 -3.32
CA VAL A 102 5.65 -27.55 -4.18
C VAL A 102 4.78 -26.59 -3.40
N PHE A 103 3.79 -27.08 -2.65
CA PHE A 103 2.91 -26.22 -1.85
C PHE A 103 3.69 -25.50 -0.73
N LYS A 104 4.68 -26.16 -0.12
CA LYS A 104 5.57 -25.52 0.87
C LYS A 104 6.45 -24.44 0.22
N ASN A 105 6.89 -24.62 -1.03
CA ASN A 105 7.63 -23.60 -1.78
C ASN A 105 6.74 -22.39 -2.10
N TYR A 106 5.53 -22.64 -2.61
CA TYR A 106 4.52 -21.61 -2.86
C TYR A 106 4.24 -20.79 -1.61
N SER A 107 3.96 -21.46 -0.49
CA SER A 107 3.67 -20.78 0.77
C SER A 107 4.85 -19.94 1.27
N ARG A 108 6.09 -20.44 1.18
CA ARG A 108 7.29 -19.67 1.54
C ARG A 108 7.45 -18.43 0.65
N TYR A 109 7.19 -18.57 -0.64
CA TYR A 109 7.28 -17.47 -1.58
C TYR A 109 6.23 -16.40 -1.28
N LEU A 110 4.96 -16.77 -1.15
CA LEU A 110 3.88 -15.82 -0.87
C LEU A 110 4.09 -15.10 0.47
N ASN A 111 4.50 -15.82 1.51
CA ASN A 111 4.84 -15.24 2.81
C ASN A 111 5.94 -14.17 2.67
N ARG A 112 7.01 -14.47 1.93
CA ARG A 112 8.11 -13.52 1.70
C ARG A 112 7.64 -12.25 0.99
N VAL A 113 6.80 -12.38 -0.04
CA VAL A 113 6.28 -11.22 -0.76
C VAL A 113 5.38 -10.39 0.16
N MET A 114 4.47 -11.02 0.90
CA MET A 114 3.64 -10.33 1.90
C MET A 114 4.48 -9.61 2.97
N ASP A 115 5.58 -10.21 3.44
CA ASP A 115 6.47 -9.58 4.42
C ASP A 115 7.09 -8.27 3.89
N ILE A 116 7.41 -8.21 2.59
CA ILE A 116 7.94 -6.99 1.96
C ILE A 116 6.90 -5.86 2.03
N TYR A 117 5.67 -6.15 1.60
CA TYR A 117 4.58 -5.17 1.62
C TYR A 117 4.15 -4.78 3.04
N LEU A 118 4.09 -5.74 3.96
CA LEU A 118 3.80 -5.45 5.36
C LEU A 118 4.91 -4.59 5.98
N THR A 119 6.17 -4.78 5.60
CA THR A 119 7.27 -3.95 6.13
C THR A 119 7.12 -2.50 5.70
N ILE A 120 6.84 -2.24 4.41
CA ILE A 120 6.70 -0.87 3.92
C ILE A 120 5.44 -0.18 4.47
N VAL A 121 4.32 -0.90 4.56
CA VAL A 121 3.06 -0.39 5.15
C VAL A 121 3.22 -0.12 6.65
N ASN A 122 3.87 -1.01 7.39
CA ASN A 122 4.17 -0.76 8.80
C ASN A 122 5.09 0.45 8.99
N SER A 123 6.06 0.66 8.09
CA SER A 123 6.91 1.83 8.11
C SER A 123 6.11 3.10 7.83
N TRP A 124 5.19 3.07 6.85
CA TRP A 124 4.30 4.17 6.54
C TRP A 124 3.45 4.57 7.76
N TYR A 125 2.76 3.62 8.41
CA TYR A 125 1.86 3.97 9.52
C TYR A 125 2.60 4.35 10.81
N ARG A 126 3.69 3.65 11.16
CA ARG A 126 4.41 3.93 12.41
C ARG A 126 5.29 5.17 12.35
N ARG A 127 5.70 5.58 11.14
CA ARG A 127 6.67 6.66 10.90
C ARG A 127 6.23 7.52 9.73
N SER A 128 4.94 7.86 9.66
CA SER A 128 4.37 8.51 8.47
C SER A 128 5.10 9.80 8.11
N LYS A 129 5.39 10.63 9.10
CA LYS A 129 6.10 11.90 8.90
C LYS A 129 7.50 11.66 8.35
N GLU A 130 8.31 10.85 9.03
CA GLU A 130 9.69 10.59 8.64
C GLU A 130 9.79 9.85 7.30
N PHE A 131 8.85 8.93 7.04
CA PHE A 131 8.73 8.23 5.77
C PHE A 131 8.53 9.22 4.63
N ILE A 132 7.55 10.12 4.76
CA ILE A 132 7.23 11.13 3.73
C ILE A 132 8.41 12.08 3.53
N GLU A 133 9.02 12.57 4.61
CA GLU A 133 10.18 13.48 4.55
C GLU A 133 11.36 12.85 3.80
N VAL A 134 11.71 11.60 4.09
CA VAL A 134 12.81 10.89 3.43
C VAL A 134 12.45 10.52 1.99
N PHE A 135 11.21 10.09 1.74
CA PHE A 135 10.79 9.66 0.41
C PHE A 135 10.64 10.82 -0.57
N LEU A 136 10.13 11.97 -0.12
CA LEU A 136 9.92 13.16 -0.96
C LEU A 136 11.16 14.04 -1.13
N ASN A 137 12.26 13.74 -0.44
CA ASN A 137 13.55 14.39 -0.62
C ASN A 137 14.57 13.43 -1.25
N PRO A 138 14.32 12.91 -2.48
CA PRO A 138 15.22 11.97 -3.11
C PRO A 138 16.55 12.64 -3.45
N THR A 139 17.64 11.92 -3.25
CA THR A 139 18.95 12.25 -3.82
C THR A 139 19.29 11.23 -4.89
N ASP A 140 20.02 11.65 -5.93
CA ASP A 140 20.50 10.74 -6.98
C ASP A 140 21.54 9.74 -6.43
N THR A 141 22.15 10.08 -5.29
CA THR A 141 23.09 9.25 -4.56
C THR A 141 22.40 7.96 -4.10
N MET A 142 22.97 6.81 -4.49
CA MET A 142 22.51 5.46 -4.14
C MET A 142 21.12 5.04 -4.66
N GLN A 143 20.37 5.91 -5.37
CA GLN A 143 19.09 5.61 -6.02
C GLN A 143 18.05 4.94 -5.11
N ILE A 144 17.89 5.45 -3.89
CA ILE A 144 17.00 4.87 -2.88
C ILE A 144 15.54 4.94 -3.32
N ALA A 145 15.10 6.10 -3.83
CA ALA A 145 13.73 6.29 -4.31
C ALA A 145 13.39 5.31 -5.46
N ALA A 146 14.33 5.04 -6.36
CA ALA A 146 14.15 4.05 -7.43
C ALA A 146 13.97 2.64 -6.87
N ALA A 147 14.68 2.27 -5.79
CA ALA A 147 14.50 0.98 -5.13
C ALA A 147 13.13 0.86 -4.44
N VAL A 148 12.68 1.92 -3.77
CA VAL A 148 11.33 1.98 -3.19
C VAL A 148 10.28 1.84 -4.29
N ASN A 149 10.41 2.59 -5.38
CA ASN A 149 9.52 2.51 -6.53
C ASN A 149 9.53 1.12 -7.17
N ALA A 150 10.67 0.46 -7.27
CA ALA A 150 10.76 -0.91 -7.79
C ALA A 150 9.98 -1.91 -6.91
N VAL A 151 10.09 -1.80 -5.59
CA VAL A 151 9.30 -2.64 -4.66
C VAL A 151 7.81 -2.36 -4.80
N LEU A 152 7.42 -1.08 -4.85
CA LEU A 152 6.02 -0.67 -5.05
C LEU A 152 5.47 -1.14 -6.39
N ALA A 153 6.31 -1.20 -7.43
CA ALA A 153 5.98 -1.71 -8.75
C ALA A 153 5.92 -3.25 -8.86
N GLY A 154 6.11 -3.99 -7.75
CA GLY A 154 5.96 -5.45 -7.75
C GLY A 154 7.27 -6.24 -7.71
N ASN A 155 8.42 -5.60 -7.48
CA ASN A 155 9.68 -6.34 -7.33
C ASN A 155 9.66 -7.18 -6.05
N ASP A 156 9.82 -8.50 -6.18
CA ASP A 156 9.77 -9.47 -5.09
C ASP A 156 11.01 -9.47 -4.17
N GLY A 157 11.87 -8.45 -4.29
CA GLY A 157 12.98 -8.17 -3.39
C GLY A 157 14.10 -9.21 -3.46
N LYS A 158 14.18 -10.04 -4.51
CA LYS A 158 15.27 -11.01 -4.68
C LYS A 158 16.62 -10.35 -4.93
N SER A 159 16.62 -9.20 -5.62
CA SER A 159 17.84 -8.49 -6.01
C SER A 159 18.58 -7.93 -4.79
N PHE A 160 19.87 -8.28 -4.63
CA PHE A 160 20.75 -7.71 -3.60
C PHE A 160 20.73 -6.18 -3.65
N GLN A 161 20.74 -5.63 -4.87
CA GLN A 161 20.67 -4.21 -5.16
C GLN A 161 19.42 -3.51 -4.61
N ILE A 162 18.29 -4.21 -4.55
CA ILE A 162 17.06 -3.69 -3.94
C ILE A 162 17.15 -3.81 -2.42
N LYS A 163 17.60 -4.96 -1.91
CA LYS A 163 17.65 -5.23 -0.46
C LYS A 163 18.46 -4.20 0.31
N TRP A 164 19.69 -3.90 -0.11
CA TRP A 164 20.53 -2.96 0.65
C TRP A 164 20.02 -1.52 0.55
N ARG A 165 19.43 -1.13 -0.58
CA ARG A 165 18.82 0.21 -0.74
C ARG A 165 17.55 0.36 0.09
N MET A 166 16.72 -0.68 0.16
CA MET A 166 15.56 -0.71 1.06
C MET A 166 15.99 -0.68 2.52
N TRP A 167 17.06 -1.41 2.87
CA TRP A 167 17.64 -1.33 4.22
C TRP A 167 18.09 0.10 4.53
N LEU A 168 18.77 0.76 3.60
CA LEU A 168 19.24 2.13 3.75
C LEU A 168 18.08 3.12 3.84
N PHE A 169 17.02 2.92 3.06
CA PHE A 169 15.78 3.68 3.17
C PHE A 169 15.21 3.60 4.59
N TYR A 170 15.01 2.38 5.11
CA TYR A 170 14.49 2.21 6.46
C TYR A 170 15.44 2.76 7.52
N PHE A 171 16.77 2.66 7.31
CA PHE A 171 17.75 3.29 8.18
C PHE A 171 17.54 4.80 8.24
N PHE A 172 17.42 5.48 7.09
CA PHE A 172 17.18 6.92 7.05
C PHE A 172 15.84 7.32 7.65
N VAL A 173 14.77 6.58 7.39
CA VAL A 173 13.46 6.81 8.04
C VAL A 173 13.57 6.68 9.57
N ASN A 174 14.37 5.75 10.09
CA ASN A 174 14.61 5.62 11.52
C ASN A 174 15.52 6.73 12.08
N ALA A 175 16.55 7.13 11.31
CA ALA A 175 17.51 8.17 11.71
C ALA A 175 16.87 9.57 11.70
N GLN A 176 15.96 9.84 10.76
CA GLN A 176 15.24 11.11 10.59
C GLN A 176 14.53 11.55 11.88
N ARG A 177 14.12 10.59 12.72
CA ARG A 177 13.56 10.82 14.06
C ARG A 177 14.50 11.63 14.96
N PHE A 178 15.79 11.35 14.89
CA PHE A 178 16.80 11.90 15.80
C PHE A 178 17.65 12.98 15.14
N LEU A 179 17.93 12.81 13.85
CA LEU A 179 18.76 13.70 13.04
C LEU A 179 17.93 14.19 11.86
N PRO A 180 17.67 15.51 11.71
CA PRO A 180 16.89 16.04 10.59
C PRO A 180 17.72 16.01 9.29
N LEU A 181 17.83 14.82 8.69
CA LEU A 181 18.54 14.57 7.42
C LEU A 181 17.78 15.13 6.22
N SER A 182 16.45 15.16 6.31
CA SER A 182 15.55 15.79 5.32
C SER A 182 14.75 16.95 5.94
N PRO A 183 14.30 17.93 5.13
CA PRO A 183 13.44 19.01 5.62
C PRO A 183 12.20 18.47 6.33
N ARG A 184 11.88 19.04 7.49
CA ARG A 184 10.69 18.61 8.24
C ARG A 184 9.42 19.10 7.58
N LEU A 185 8.45 18.20 7.43
CA LEU A 185 7.16 18.52 6.83
C LEU A 185 6.06 18.63 7.91
N SER A 186 5.12 19.54 7.67
CA SER A 186 3.84 19.55 8.39
C SER A 186 2.82 18.79 7.56
N LEU A 187 2.18 17.79 8.17
CA LEU A 187 1.08 17.03 7.55
C LEU A 187 -0.29 17.67 7.84
N VAL A 188 -0.32 18.79 8.57
CA VAL A 188 -1.53 19.56 8.84
C VAL A 188 -1.69 20.60 7.74
N PRO A 189 -2.79 20.57 6.97
CA PRO A 189 -3.03 21.55 5.91
C PRO A 189 -3.12 22.96 6.49
N ASN A 190 -2.47 23.92 5.82
CA ASN A 190 -2.71 25.32 6.09
C ASN A 190 -4.01 25.75 5.40
N LYS A 191 -5.03 26.15 6.16
CA LYS A 191 -6.34 26.54 5.62
C LYS A 191 -6.32 27.87 4.86
N GLU A 192 -5.25 28.65 5.00
CA GLU A 192 -5.13 29.99 4.41
C GLU A 192 -4.78 29.97 2.91
N THR A 193 -4.15 28.90 2.41
CA THR A 193 -3.76 28.76 1.00
C THR A 193 -4.79 27.93 0.23
N SER A 194 -6.00 28.45 0.07
CA SER A 194 -6.90 27.96 -0.98
C SER A 194 -6.54 28.71 -2.27
N PRO A 195 -6.19 28.04 -3.38
CA PRO A 195 -6.05 28.71 -4.67
C PRO A 195 -7.38 29.39 -5.02
N SER A 196 -7.30 30.58 -5.60
CA SER A 196 -8.47 31.22 -6.22
C SER A 196 -9.12 30.22 -7.19
N PRO A 197 -10.46 30.11 -7.23
CA PRO A 197 -11.14 29.16 -8.11
C PRO A 197 -10.65 29.37 -9.54
N ALA A 198 -10.15 28.29 -10.15
CA ALA A 198 -9.69 28.32 -11.53
C ALA A 198 -10.83 28.84 -12.44
N GLU A 199 -10.53 29.88 -13.22
CA GLU A 199 -11.44 30.39 -14.25
C GLU A 199 -11.84 29.23 -15.17
N PRO A 200 -13.13 29.07 -15.49
CA PRO A 200 -13.55 28.07 -16.44
C PRO A 200 -12.87 28.33 -17.78
N ILE A 201 -12.06 27.38 -18.24
CA ILE A 201 -11.55 27.37 -19.61
C ILE A 201 -12.78 27.36 -20.52
N GLY A 202 -13.01 28.49 -21.19
CA GLY A 202 -14.16 28.68 -22.07
C GLY A 202 -14.25 27.55 -23.08
N ALA A 203 -15.46 26.98 -23.20
CA ALA A 203 -15.78 26.07 -24.28
C ALA A 203 -15.53 26.81 -25.61
N ILE A 204 -14.66 26.26 -26.44
CA ILE A 204 -14.50 26.69 -27.83
C ILE A 204 -15.82 26.33 -28.53
N GLN A 205 -16.52 27.35 -29.04
CA GLN A 205 -17.73 27.22 -29.87
C GLN A 205 -17.42 26.55 -31.22
#